data_AF-A0A8T0G5T2-F1
#
_entry.id   AF-A0A8T0G5T2-F1
#
_cell.length_a   1.000
_cell.length_b   1.000
_cell.length_c   1.000
_cell.angle_alpha   90.00
_cell.angle_beta   90.00
_cell.angle_gamma   90.00
#
_symmetry.space_group_name_H-M   'P 1'
#
loop_
_entity.id
_entity.type
_entity.pdbx_description
1 polymer ?
#
loop_
_entity_poly.entity_id
_entity_poly.type
_entity_poly.pdbx_seq_one_letter_code
_entity_poly.pdbx_strand_id
1 'polypeptide(L)'
;MGAGYPAEQRRVSSSCLESRQYLKAEPVVAVARPADELYLKTRPALLSTHSRIDAASVSSSSTKMAAASISVSKAAVTAQLAPSSHVSKASSLKTLPLSAGQASGFGVSGFFSNKNELRSTVSAVKSFTPRQGGVFKIVALAQKAEYIWMDGQEGQKGIRFNEMRSKTKVLQRPIRAGSLDFPQWSFDGSSTGQAEGKFSDCILNPVFTCPDPIRGENHVLVLCEVLNPDSTPHETNTRRKIQDILSPDVLAEETLFGFEQEYTMFNKACKVYGWPEGGFPHPQGPFYCGVGLEAVYGRPLVEAHMDACIKAGLKISGINAEVMPGQWEFQIGPAGPLEVGDHVMLARWLLHRLGEDFGITCTFEPKPMEGDWNGAGAHTNYSTKTMREEGGIKAIHAAIEKLSKKHAEHISQYGLGNERRLTGKHETANINTFKSGVADRGASIRIPLGVSLEGKGYLEDRRPAANVDPYVVSRMLIQTTLKN
;
A
#
# COMPACT_ATOMS: atom_id res chain seq x y z
N MET A 1 19.62 -58.53 -2.82
CA MET A 1 18.25 -58.79 -2.32
C MET A 1 18.32 -58.55 -0.82
N GLY A 2 17.74 -57.54 -0.18
CA GLY A 2 16.63 -56.65 -0.49
C GLY A 2 15.81 -56.55 0.80
N ALA A 3 15.92 -55.46 1.55
CA ALA A 3 15.06 -55.17 2.70
C ALA A 3 14.85 -53.66 2.78
N GLY A 4 13.66 -53.23 2.36
CA GLY A 4 13.27 -51.84 2.20
C GLY A 4 12.73 -51.23 3.47
N TYR A 5 12.94 -49.91 3.58
CA TYR A 5 12.27 -49.02 4.51
C TYR A 5 10.82 -48.75 4.04
N PRO A 6 9.83 -48.66 4.94
CA PRO A 6 8.48 -48.25 4.55
C PRO A 6 8.41 -46.71 4.42
N ALA A 7 7.89 -46.27 3.28
CA ALA A 7 7.55 -44.88 3.01
C ALA A 7 6.20 -44.53 3.66
N GLU A 8 6.19 -43.52 4.53
CA GLU A 8 4.97 -42.96 5.12
C GLU A 8 4.45 -41.86 4.19
N GLN A 9 3.39 -42.17 3.42
CA GLN A 9 2.65 -41.21 2.61
C GLN A 9 1.88 -40.25 3.52
N ARG A 10 2.33 -38.99 3.62
CA ARG A 10 1.50 -37.90 4.14
C ARG A 10 0.39 -37.59 3.14
N ARG A 11 -0.85 -37.93 3.51
CA ARG A 11 -2.07 -37.42 2.88
C ARG A 11 -2.12 -35.90 3.05
N VAL A 12 -2.13 -35.20 1.92
CA VAL A 12 -2.54 -33.79 1.84
C VAL A 12 -4.06 -33.75 2.06
N SER A 13 -4.51 -32.98 3.05
CA SER A 13 -5.94 -32.81 3.36
C SER A 13 -6.60 -31.91 2.31
N SER A 14 -7.41 -32.51 1.44
CA SER A 14 -8.35 -31.80 0.57
C SER A 14 -9.61 -31.42 1.37
N SER A 15 -9.63 -30.26 2.02
CA SER A 15 -10.85 -29.69 2.59
C SER A 15 -11.28 -28.47 1.78
N CYS A 16 -11.82 -28.71 0.57
CA CYS A 16 -12.57 -27.69 -0.16
C CYS A 16 -13.56 -28.33 -1.14
N LEU A 17 -14.20 -29.42 -0.74
CA LEU A 17 -15.29 -30.05 -1.48
C LEU A 17 -16.21 -30.75 -0.49
N GLU A 18 -17.03 -30.00 0.25
CA GLU A 18 -18.32 -30.48 0.78
C GLU A 18 -19.03 -29.35 1.56
N SER A 19 -19.85 -28.60 0.85
CA SER A 19 -20.99 -27.85 1.40
C SER A 19 -21.88 -27.40 0.24
N ARG A 20 -22.42 -28.39 -0.48
CA ARG A 20 -23.61 -28.18 -1.30
C ARG A 20 -24.78 -28.73 -0.51
N GLN A 21 -25.60 -27.86 0.07
CA GLN A 21 -27.06 -27.97 0.06
C GLN A 21 -27.73 -26.84 0.85
N TYR A 22 -28.80 -26.32 0.26
CA TYR A 22 -29.79 -25.34 0.75
C TYR A 22 -29.37 -23.86 0.81
N LEU A 23 -29.70 -23.13 -0.27
CA LEU A 23 -30.54 -21.92 -0.24
C LEU A 23 -31.02 -21.67 -1.68
N LYS A 24 -32.32 -21.87 -1.95
CA LYS A 24 -32.97 -21.37 -3.18
C LYS A 24 -33.04 -19.86 -3.05
N ALA A 25 -32.30 -19.13 -3.87
CA ALA A 25 -32.42 -17.68 -4.00
C ALA A 25 -33.33 -17.38 -5.20
N GLU A 26 -34.45 -16.69 -4.96
CA GLU A 26 -35.21 -16.01 -6.00
C GLU A 26 -34.43 -14.79 -6.53
N PRO A 27 -34.65 -14.37 -7.79
CA PRO A 27 -33.85 -13.32 -8.40
C PRO A 27 -34.20 -11.96 -7.79
N VAL A 28 -33.26 -11.39 -7.03
CA VAL A 28 -33.30 -9.97 -6.63
C VAL A 28 -32.83 -9.15 -7.83
N VAL A 29 -33.77 -8.42 -8.43
CA VAL A 29 -33.49 -7.39 -9.45
C VAL A 29 -32.66 -6.28 -8.79
N ALA A 30 -31.40 -6.17 -9.18
CA ALA A 30 -30.54 -5.07 -8.78
C ALA A 30 -31.04 -3.77 -9.43
N VAL A 31 -31.47 -2.81 -8.61
CA VAL A 31 -31.74 -1.45 -9.05
C VAL A 31 -30.40 -0.74 -9.24
N ALA A 32 -29.93 -0.72 -10.49
CA ALA A 32 -28.81 0.12 -10.91
C ALA A 32 -29.19 1.60 -10.75
N ARG A 33 -28.32 2.40 -10.12
CA ARG A 33 -28.41 3.86 -10.19
C ARG A 33 -27.72 4.32 -11.49
N PRO A 34 -28.28 5.31 -12.22
CA PRO A 34 -27.86 5.61 -13.58
C PRO A 34 -26.61 6.50 -13.58
N ALA A 35 -25.48 5.96 -14.02
CA ALA A 35 -24.32 6.74 -14.42
C ALA A 35 -23.61 6.08 -15.61
N ASP A 36 -24.33 5.40 -16.50
CA ASP A 36 -23.77 4.78 -17.70
C ASP A 36 -24.74 4.96 -18.88
N GLU A 37 -24.97 6.20 -19.33
CA GLU A 37 -25.65 6.40 -20.62
C GLU A 37 -25.39 7.75 -21.31
N LEU A 38 -24.25 8.41 -21.01
CA LEU A 38 -23.94 9.70 -21.65
C LEU A 38 -22.48 9.82 -22.10
N TYR A 39 -21.93 8.81 -22.76
CA TYR A 39 -20.62 8.96 -23.45
C TYR A 39 -20.46 8.17 -24.76
N LEU A 40 -21.57 7.78 -25.40
CA LEU A 40 -21.55 7.17 -26.73
C LEU A 40 -22.69 7.69 -27.60
N LYS A 41 -22.57 8.95 -28.04
CA LYS A 41 -23.30 9.49 -29.20
C LYS A 41 -22.73 10.86 -29.55
N THR A 42 -21.66 10.87 -30.34
CA THR A 42 -21.39 11.80 -31.46
C THR A 42 -19.90 11.78 -31.81
N ARG A 43 -19.50 10.99 -32.81
CA ARG A 43 -18.44 11.39 -33.76
C ARG A 43 -18.71 10.76 -35.13
N PRO A 44 -18.67 11.55 -36.22
CA PRO A 44 -18.90 11.06 -37.57
C PRO A 44 -17.70 10.28 -38.10
N ALA A 45 -17.99 9.28 -38.93
CA ALA A 45 -17.04 8.45 -39.66
C ALA A 45 -16.19 9.29 -40.61
N LEU A 46 -14.87 9.04 -40.62
CA LEU A 46 -13.97 9.38 -41.71
C LEU A 46 -13.33 8.10 -42.23
N LEU A 47 -13.82 7.67 -43.39
CA LEU A 47 -13.18 6.72 -44.30
C LEU A 47 -12.15 7.48 -45.15
N SER A 48 -10.91 6.98 -45.22
CA SER A 48 -10.08 7.14 -46.42
C SER A 48 -8.97 6.08 -46.49
N THR A 49 -9.24 5.07 -47.32
CA THR A 49 -8.38 4.47 -48.36
C THR A 49 -6.88 4.25 -48.16
N HIS A 50 -6.50 3.00 -48.44
CA HIS A 50 -5.16 2.45 -48.70
C HIS A 50 -4.22 3.28 -49.60
N SER A 51 -2.92 3.22 -49.28
CA SER A 51 -1.87 2.91 -50.26
C SER A 51 -0.66 2.27 -49.59
N ARG A 52 -0.30 1.06 -50.03
CA ARG A 52 0.99 0.39 -49.81
C ARG A 52 2.09 1.13 -50.57
N ILE A 53 3.28 1.27 -49.99
CA ILE A 53 4.56 1.28 -50.71
C ILE A 53 5.59 0.50 -49.88
N ASP A 54 6.33 -0.35 -50.58
CA ASP A 54 7.28 -1.37 -50.12
C ASP A 54 8.62 -0.84 -49.58
N ALA A 55 9.34 -1.77 -48.95
CA ALA A 55 10.68 -1.67 -48.39
C ALA A 55 11.80 -1.37 -49.41
N ALA A 56 12.82 -0.63 -48.98
CA ALA A 56 14.22 -0.87 -49.36
C ALA A 56 15.22 -0.13 -48.44
N SER A 57 16.24 -0.89 -48.03
CA SER A 57 17.60 -0.59 -47.56
C SER A 57 18.11 0.86 -47.55
N VAL A 58 18.93 1.21 -46.54
CA VAL A 58 20.40 1.41 -46.65
C VAL A 58 21.04 1.76 -45.29
N SER A 59 22.25 1.25 -45.13
CA SER A 59 23.19 1.27 -44.02
C SER A 59 23.82 2.63 -43.65
N SER A 60 24.24 2.73 -42.38
CA SER A 60 25.44 3.40 -41.82
C SER A 60 26.06 4.60 -42.55
N SER A 61 26.22 5.73 -41.85
CA SER A 61 27.56 6.23 -41.48
C SER A 61 27.48 7.51 -40.63
N SER A 62 28.49 7.60 -39.78
CA SER A 62 28.86 8.70 -38.89
C SER A 62 29.20 10.00 -39.63
N THR A 63 28.82 11.15 -39.07
CA THR A 63 29.63 12.37 -39.18
C THR A 63 29.47 13.23 -37.92
N LYS A 64 30.57 13.47 -37.21
CA LYS A 64 30.73 14.53 -36.20
C LYS A 64 30.68 15.88 -36.92
N MET A 65 30.06 16.90 -36.33
CA MET A 65 30.70 18.21 -36.12
C MET A 65 29.86 19.17 -35.24
N ALA A 66 30.59 19.70 -34.26
CA ALA A 66 30.61 21.09 -33.77
C ALA A 66 29.41 21.70 -33.00
N ALA A 67 29.79 22.24 -31.86
CA ALA A 67 29.04 23.00 -30.87
C ALA A 67 28.44 24.30 -31.41
N ALA A 68 27.28 24.67 -30.85
CA ALA A 68 26.85 26.05 -30.71
C ALA A 68 26.22 26.25 -29.32
N SER A 69 26.91 27.05 -28.52
CA SER A 69 26.49 27.58 -27.23
C SER A 69 25.37 28.62 -27.41
N ILE A 70 24.28 28.51 -26.65
CA ILE A 70 23.32 29.61 -26.47
C ILE A 70 23.08 29.79 -24.97
N SER A 71 23.53 30.95 -24.47
CA SER A 71 23.26 31.51 -23.16
C SER A 71 21.81 31.96 -23.05
N VAL A 72 21.10 31.58 -21.99
CA VAL A 72 19.81 32.18 -21.62
C VAL A 72 19.98 32.93 -20.31
N SER A 73 19.83 34.25 -20.39
CA SER A 73 19.86 35.20 -19.29
C SER A 73 18.53 35.23 -18.54
N LYS A 74 18.63 35.27 -17.19
CA LYS A 74 17.53 35.56 -16.26
C LYS A 74 17.10 37.01 -16.40
N ALA A 75 15.80 37.26 -16.53
CA ALA A 75 15.20 38.56 -16.25
C ALA A 75 14.06 38.38 -15.23
N ALA A 76 14.24 39.00 -14.07
CA ALA A 76 13.24 39.13 -13.03
C ALA A 76 12.28 40.27 -13.39
N VAL A 77 10.98 40.08 -13.16
CA VAL A 77 9.99 41.17 -13.22
C VAL A 77 9.35 41.30 -11.85
N THR A 78 9.66 42.43 -11.21
CA THR A 78 9.12 42.93 -9.96
C THR A 78 7.77 43.59 -10.25
N ALA A 79 6.69 43.20 -9.54
CA ALA A 79 5.41 43.89 -9.59
C ALA A 79 5.19 44.68 -8.28
N GLN A 80 5.19 46.01 -8.38
CA GLN A 80 4.80 46.94 -7.32
C GLN A 80 3.34 47.38 -7.52
N LEU A 81 2.63 47.45 -6.40
CA LEU A 81 1.28 47.99 -6.20
C LEU A 81 1.27 49.53 -6.30
N ALA A 82 0.13 50.11 -6.72
CA ALA A 82 -0.67 51.18 -6.07
C ALA A 82 -1.56 51.93 -7.11
N PRO A 83 -2.56 52.77 -6.73
CA PRO A 83 -3.96 52.58 -7.17
C PRO A 83 -4.52 53.77 -7.96
N SER A 84 -5.71 53.65 -8.54
CA SER A 84 -6.52 54.83 -8.86
C SER A 84 -8.02 54.59 -8.72
N SER A 85 -8.64 55.53 -8.03
CA SER A 85 -10.06 55.77 -7.82
C SER A 85 -10.73 56.33 -9.09
N HIS A 86 -11.98 55.97 -9.35
CA HIS A 86 -13.02 56.96 -9.71
C HIS A 86 -14.44 56.37 -9.63
N VAL A 87 -15.31 57.19 -9.05
CA VAL A 87 -16.77 57.06 -8.88
C VAL A 87 -17.47 57.65 -10.10
N SER A 88 -18.57 57.05 -10.60
CA SER A 88 -19.86 57.75 -10.84
C SER A 88 -20.97 56.90 -11.52
N LYS A 89 -22.12 56.87 -10.82
CA LYS A 89 -23.53 57.09 -11.24
C LYS A 89 -24.21 56.27 -12.36
N ALA A 90 -25.14 55.42 -11.89
CA ALA A 90 -26.61 55.53 -12.02
C ALA A 90 -27.37 55.27 -13.35
N SER A 91 -28.62 54.79 -13.14
CA SER A 91 -29.77 54.56 -14.06
C SER A 91 -29.81 53.16 -14.70
N SER A 92 -30.93 52.43 -14.77
CA SER A 92 -32.34 52.72 -14.49
C SER A 92 -33.15 51.42 -14.37
N LEU A 93 -34.18 51.48 -13.52
CA LEU A 93 -35.39 50.66 -13.42
C LEU A 93 -35.85 49.85 -14.66
N LYS A 94 -36.36 48.63 -14.39
CA LYS A 94 -37.75 48.24 -14.71
C LYS A 94 -38.16 46.98 -13.90
N THR A 95 -39.06 47.19 -12.95
CA THR A 95 -39.91 46.20 -12.27
C THR A 95 -41.25 46.09 -13.00
N LEU A 96 -41.91 44.91 -12.95
CA LEU A 96 -43.38 44.67 -12.90
C LEU A 96 -43.66 43.13 -12.97
N PRO A 97 -44.81 42.60 -12.50
CA PRO A 97 -44.86 41.95 -11.18
C PRO A 97 -45.44 40.51 -11.16
N LEU A 98 -45.43 39.93 -9.95
CA LEU A 98 -46.11 38.70 -9.54
C LEU A 98 -47.62 38.69 -9.81
N SER A 99 -48.18 37.49 -10.00
CA SER A 99 -49.54 37.17 -9.54
C SER A 99 -49.53 35.84 -8.77
N ALA A 100 -50.20 35.86 -7.62
CA ALA A 100 -50.46 34.72 -6.75
C ALA A 100 -51.94 34.33 -6.90
N GLY A 101 -52.22 33.04 -6.96
CA GLY A 101 -53.57 32.48 -6.89
C GLY A 101 -53.60 31.36 -5.84
N GLN A 102 -54.39 31.58 -4.78
CA GLN A 102 -54.82 30.56 -3.81
C GLN A 102 -56.02 29.77 -4.36
N ALA A 103 -56.14 28.48 -4.02
CA ALA A 103 -57.22 27.94 -3.16
C ALA A 103 -57.47 26.42 -3.34
N SER A 104 -57.37 25.70 -2.21
CA SER A 104 -58.24 24.63 -1.67
C SER A 104 -58.68 23.39 -2.47
N GLY A 105 -58.46 22.21 -1.85
CA GLY A 105 -59.56 21.26 -1.55
C GLY A 105 -59.34 19.76 -1.85
N PHE A 106 -59.32 18.93 -0.78
CA PHE A 106 -59.71 17.50 -0.65
C PHE A 106 -59.07 16.45 -1.61
N GLY A 107 -58.60 15.26 -1.23
CA GLY A 107 -58.56 14.47 0.00
C GLY A 107 -58.27 12.99 -0.38
N VAL A 108 -57.79 12.20 0.59
CA VAL A 108 -57.82 10.72 0.69
C VAL A 108 -56.55 9.90 0.32
N SER A 109 -56.11 9.16 1.35
CA SER A 109 -55.38 7.87 1.46
C SER A 109 -53.92 7.73 0.96
N GLY A 110 -52.99 7.92 1.91
CA GLY A 110 -52.17 6.85 2.48
C GLY A 110 -51.28 6.01 1.57
N PHE A 111 -49.96 6.20 1.67
CA PHE A 111 -48.95 5.14 1.79
C PHE A 111 -47.65 5.76 2.35
N PHE A 112 -47.18 5.23 3.48
CA PHE A 112 -45.89 5.61 4.08
C PHE A 112 -44.74 5.12 3.20
N SER A 113 -43.89 6.03 2.74
CA SER A 113 -42.53 5.71 2.28
C SER A 113 -41.58 6.81 2.76
N ASN A 114 -40.92 6.57 3.89
CA ASN A 114 -39.85 7.42 4.40
C ASN A 114 -38.59 7.21 3.54
N LYS A 115 -38.44 8.04 2.50
CA LYS A 115 -37.14 8.32 1.90
C LYS A 115 -36.45 9.40 2.74
N ASN A 116 -35.49 9.01 3.58
CA ASN A 116 -34.52 9.97 4.12
C ASN A 116 -33.47 10.26 3.05
N GLU A 117 -33.81 11.15 2.12
CA GLU A 117 -32.82 11.94 1.38
C GLU A 117 -32.42 13.13 2.26
N LEU A 118 -31.27 13.05 2.94
CA LEU A 118 -30.60 14.22 3.49
C LEU A 118 -29.73 14.83 2.38
N ARG A 119 -30.38 15.59 1.50
CA ARG A 119 -29.71 16.58 0.64
C ARG A 119 -29.22 17.72 1.53
N SER A 120 -27.97 18.13 1.31
CA SER A 120 -27.32 19.30 1.87
C SER A 120 -28.02 20.58 1.43
N THR A 121 -29.01 21.03 2.20
CA THR A 121 -29.48 22.41 2.12
C THR A 121 -28.58 23.30 2.96
N VAL A 122 -27.65 24.00 2.29
CA VAL A 122 -27.08 25.24 2.80
C VAL A 122 -28.22 26.27 2.78
N SER A 123 -28.93 26.38 3.90
CA SER A 123 -29.90 27.45 4.10
C SER A 123 -29.16 28.72 4.49
N ALA A 124 -29.50 29.81 3.81
CA ALA A 124 -28.96 31.14 3.98
C ALA A 124 -28.88 31.55 5.46
N VAL A 125 -27.70 32.02 5.85
CA VAL A 125 -27.43 32.65 7.15
C VAL A 125 -28.34 33.88 7.29
N LYS A 126 -29.41 33.76 8.07
CA LYS A 126 -30.07 34.92 8.66
C LYS A 126 -29.18 35.39 9.81
N SER A 127 -28.74 36.63 9.72
CA SER A 127 -27.96 37.35 10.73
C SER A 127 -28.54 37.15 12.13
N PHE A 128 -27.81 36.44 12.98
CA PHE A 128 -28.14 36.25 14.39
C PHE A 128 -27.32 37.22 15.23
N THR A 129 -27.97 38.20 15.83
CA THR A 129 -27.37 39.07 16.86
C THR A 129 -27.08 38.25 18.12
N PRO A 130 -25.87 38.27 18.68
CA PRO A 130 -25.54 37.43 19.83
C PRO A 130 -26.23 37.95 21.10
N ARG A 131 -27.08 37.12 21.71
CA ARG A 131 -27.39 37.26 23.14
C ARG A 131 -26.16 36.80 23.92
N GLN A 132 -25.61 37.70 24.74
CA GLN A 132 -24.54 37.39 25.69
C GLN A 132 -24.95 36.23 26.61
N GLY A 133 -24.05 35.27 26.82
CA GLY A 133 -24.12 34.33 27.95
C GLY A 133 -24.38 32.85 27.65
N GLY A 134 -24.28 32.38 26.41
CA GLY A 134 -24.39 30.95 26.08
C GLY A 134 -23.01 30.27 26.03
N VAL A 135 -22.71 29.38 26.98
CA VAL A 135 -21.60 28.43 26.85
C VAL A 135 -21.91 27.51 25.68
N PHE A 136 -21.24 27.68 24.54
CA PHE A 136 -21.28 26.70 23.46
C PHE A 136 -20.65 25.41 23.98
N LYS A 137 -21.49 24.41 24.28
CA LYS A 137 -21.01 23.05 24.53
C LYS A 137 -20.50 22.53 23.18
N ILE A 138 -19.19 22.64 22.94
CA ILE A 138 -18.55 21.89 21.87
C ILE A 138 -18.78 20.42 22.25
N VAL A 139 -19.74 19.77 21.62
CA VAL A 139 -19.87 18.33 21.69
C VAL A 139 -18.66 17.82 20.93
N ALA A 140 -17.60 17.47 21.67
CA ALA A 140 -16.46 16.78 21.08
C ALA A 140 -17.03 15.53 20.41
N LEU A 141 -16.96 15.48 19.08
CA LEU A 141 -17.43 14.33 18.32
C LEU A 141 -16.63 13.11 18.79
N ALA A 142 -17.34 12.04 19.18
CA ALA A 142 -16.72 10.79 19.57
C ALA A 142 -15.76 10.34 18.46
N GLN A 143 -14.56 9.93 18.85
CA GLN A 143 -13.51 9.51 17.93
C GLN A 143 -13.48 7.98 17.85
N LYS A 144 -13.38 7.44 16.64
CA LYS A 144 -13.07 6.03 16.41
C LYS A 144 -11.56 5.89 16.26
N ALA A 145 -10.98 5.01 17.07
CA ALA A 145 -9.58 4.63 17.02
C ALA A 145 -9.48 3.16 16.62
N GLU A 146 -8.93 2.87 15.44
CA GLU A 146 -8.72 1.50 14.97
C GLU A 146 -7.39 0.97 15.52
N TYR A 147 -7.44 0.06 16.49
CA TYR A 147 -6.24 -0.58 17.02
C TYR A 147 -5.86 -1.73 16.10
N ILE A 148 -4.65 -1.71 15.58
CA ILE A 148 -4.12 -2.64 14.57
C ILE A 148 -2.88 -3.33 15.16
N TRP A 149 -2.76 -4.65 15.00
CA TRP A 149 -1.61 -5.41 15.50
C TRP A 149 -1.31 -6.64 14.64
N MET A 150 -0.10 -7.19 14.82
CA MET A 150 0.35 -8.42 14.17
C MET A 150 -0.13 -9.66 14.92
N ASP A 151 -0.55 -10.67 14.17
CA ASP A 151 -1.03 -11.93 14.72
C ASP A 151 0.13 -12.93 14.97
N GLY A 152 -0.13 -14.07 15.64
CA GLY A 152 0.91 -15.01 16.05
C GLY A 152 1.18 -16.18 15.10
N GLN A 153 0.53 -16.21 13.94
CA GLN A 153 0.45 -17.40 13.07
C GLN A 153 0.65 -17.02 11.60
N GLU A 154 1.52 -16.05 11.36
CA GLU A 154 1.88 -15.59 10.03
C GLU A 154 2.33 -16.77 9.14
N GLY A 155 1.71 -16.90 7.97
CA GLY A 155 1.99 -17.99 7.01
C GLY A 155 1.51 -19.39 7.41
N GLN A 156 0.98 -19.61 8.62
CA GLN A 156 0.65 -20.95 9.13
C GLN A 156 -0.83 -21.35 9.00
N LYS A 157 -1.75 -20.38 8.87
CA LYS A 157 -3.20 -20.67 8.87
C LYS A 157 -3.77 -21.20 7.55
N GLY A 158 -2.95 -21.36 6.51
CA GLY A 158 -3.42 -21.77 5.17
C GLY A 158 -4.34 -20.76 4.47
N ILE A 159 -4.53 -19.58 5.06
CA ILE A 159 -5.25 -18.44 4.48
C ILE A 159 -4.20 -17.53 3.84
N ARG A 160 -4.47 -17.05 2.62
CA ARG A 160 -3.57 -16.15 1.87
C ARG A 160 -3.29 -14.80 2.55
N PHE A 161 -4.04 -14.49 3.62
CA PHE A 161 -3.87 -13.31 4.45
C PHE A 161 -3.94 -13.74 5.92
N ASN A 162 -2.90 -13.44 6.70
CA ASN A 162 -2.98 -13.63 8.16
C ASN A 162 -2.04 -12.73 8.97
N GLU A 163 -1.50 -11.65 8.41
CA GLU A 163 -0.42 -10.93 9.10
C GLU A 163 -0.96 -9.95 10.17
N MET A 164 -2.20 -9.47 10.03
CA MET A 164 -2.74 -8.38 10.85
C MET A 164 -4.17 -8.59 11.32
N ARG A 165 -4.48 -7.98 12.45
CA ARG A 165 -5.80 -7.92 13.08
C ARG A 165 -6.12 -6.48 13.45
N SER A 166 -7.40 -6.13 13.54
CA SER A 166 -7.79 -4.83 14.06
C SER A 166 -9.13 -4.85 14.79
N LYS A 167 -9.37 -3.84 15.62
CA LYS A 167 -10.67 -3.54 16.23
C LYS A 167 -10.80 -2.09 16.65
N THR A 168 -12.02 -1.60 16.74
CA THR A 168 -12.30 -0.17 16.99
C THR A 168 -12.59 0.14 18.45
N LYS A 169 -11.86 1.09 19.03
CA LYS A 169 -12.20 1.75 20.29
C LYS A 169 -12.93 3.06 20.01
N VAL A 170 -14.01 3.35 20.75
CA VAL A 170 -14.67 4.66 20.69
C VAL A 170 -14.21 5.50 21.88
N LEU A 171 -13.62 6.66 21.60
CA LEU A 171 -13.16 7.61 22.59
C LEU A 171 -14.13 8.80 22.65
N GLN A 172 -14.62 9.12 23.85
CA GLN A 172 -15.50 10.26 24.08
C GLN A 172 -14.76 11.61 23.98
N ARG A 173 -13.44 11.58 24.10
CA ARG A 173 -12.55 12.73 23.90
C ARG A 173 -11.54 12.38 22.82
N PRO A 174 -11.48 13.13 21.71
CA PRO A 174 -10.50 12.88 20.67
C PRO A 174 -9.08 13.06 21.17
N ILE A 175 -8.20 12.14 20.78
CA ILE A 175 -6.74 12.25 20.93
C ILE A 175 -6.16 12.53 19.53
N ARG A 176 -5.23 13.48 19.44
CA ARG A 176 -4.66 13.90 18.15
C ARG A 176 -3.85 12.76 17.52
N ALA A 177 -3.98 12.56 16.21
CA ALA A 177 -3.07 11.71 15.45
C ALA A 177 -1.60 12.16 15.64
N GLY A 178 -0.69 11.19 15.77
CA GLY A 178 0.71 11.41 16.14
C GLY A 178 0.98 11.41 17.65
N SER A 179 -0.05 11.47 18.51
CA SER A 179 0.12 11.21 19.95
C SER A 179 0.13 9.70 20.25
N LEU A 180 0.85 9.30 21.30
CA LEU A 180 0.85 7.95 21.86
C LEU A 180 0.05 7.86 23.17
N ASP A 181 -0.69 8.91 23.56
CA ASP A 181 -1.51 8.95 24.78
C ASP A 181 -2.78 8.07 24.70
N PHE A 182 -2.89 7.28 23.63
CA PHE A 182 -3.97 6.32 23.46
C PHE A 182 -3.89 5.26 24.56
N PRO A 183 -5.02 4.89 25.18
CA PRO A 183 -5.01 3.91 26.25
C PRO A 183 -4.56 2.55 25.72
N GLN A 184 -3.83 1.81 26.54
CA GLN A 184 -3.64 0.38 26.29
C GLN A 184 -4.99 -0.33 26.21
N TRP A 185 -5.02 -1.43 25.48
CA TRP A 185 -6.19 -2.29 25.39
C TRP A 185 -5.75 -3.76 25.48
N SER A 186 -6.70 -4.68 25.53
CA SER A 186 -6.42 -6.11 25.56
C SER A 186 -7.19 -6.80 24.45
N PHE A 187 -6.78 -8.00 24.05
CA PHE A 187 -7.51 -8.88 23.14
C PHE A 187 -7.32 -10.33 23.53
N ASP A 188 -8.19 -11.20 23.02
CA ASP A 188 -8.07 -12.65 23.19
C ASP A 188 -7.00 -13.22 22.25
N GLY A 189 -5.82 -13.51 22.81
CA GLY A 189 -4.68 -14.09 22.10
C GLY A 189 -4.89 -15.53 21.64
N SER A 190 -5.84 -16.28 22.23
CA SER A 190 -6.14 -17.65 21.79
C SER A 190 -6.75 -17.67 20.38
N SER A 191 -7.53 -16.64 20.05
CA SER A 191 -8.14 -16.45 18.73
C SER A 191 -7.15 -15.98 17.65
N THR A 192 -5.92 -15.62 18.03
CA THR A 192 -4.88 -15.15 17.10
C THR A 192 -3.64 -16.05 17.07
N GLY A 193 -3.60 -17.08 17.93
CA GLY A 193 -2.45 -17.97 18.11
C GLY A 193 -1.28 -17.31 18.86
N GLN A 194 -1.61 -16.42 19.80
CA GLN A 194 -0.67 -15.70 20.67
C GLN A 194 -0.86 -16.07 22.16
N ALA A 195 -1.82 -16.94 22.49
CA ALA A 195 -1.94 -17.49 23.82
C ALA A 195 -2.69 -18.82 23.76
N GLU A 196 -2.56 -19.64 24.79
CA GLU A 196 -3.30 -20.91 24.92
C GLU A 196 -4.20 -20.91 26.17
N GLY A 197 -5.33 -21.61 26.07
CA GLY A 197 -6.14 -22.00 27.22
C GLY A 197 -6.89 -20.86 27.92
N LYS A 198 -6.97 -20.93 29.25
CA LYS A 198 -7.85 -20.10 30.09
C LYS A 198 -7.31 -18.69 30.39
N PHE A 199 -6.02 -18.44 30.18
CA PHE A 199 -5.37 -17.15 30.43
C PHE A 199 -4.86 -16.55 29.12
N SER A 200 -5.80 -16.18 28.26
CA SER A 200 -5.51 -15.84 26.86
C SER A 200 -5.35 -14.35 26.57
N ASP A 201 -5.51 -13.48 27.55
CA ASP A 201 -5.43 -12.03 27.32
C ASP A 201 -4.01 -11.63 26.90
N CYS A 202 -3.92 -10.86 25.82
CA CYS A 202 -2.72 -10.14 25.41
C CYS A 202 -2.99 -8.63 25.46
N ILE A 203 -1.97 -7.82 25.66
CA ILE A 203 -2.07 -6.36 25.75
C ILE A 203 -1.64 -5.72 24.42
N LEU A 204 -2.42 -4.74 23.96
CA LEU A 204 -2.10 -3.84 22.86
C LEU A 204 -1.53 -2.54 23.42
N ASN A 205 -0.26 -2.28 23.11
CA ASN A 205 0.42 -1.05 23.48
C ASN A 205 0.61 -0.16 22.23
N PRO A 206 -0.01 1.04 22.17
CA PRO A 206 0.15 1.96 21.04
C PRO A 206 1.63 2.35 20.81
N VAL A 207 2.08 2.23 19.56
CA VAL A 207 3.46 2.54 19.17
C VAL A 207 3.57 3.52 18.00
N PHE A 208 2.52 3.65 17.20
CA PHE A 208 2.42 4.62 16.13
C PHE A 208 0.95 4.97 15.88
N THR A 209 0.66 6.23 15.55
CA THR A 209 -0.71 6.67 15.24
C THR A 209 -0.73 7.62 14.05
N CYS A 210 -1.77 7.51 13.24
CA CYS A 210 -1.98 8.38 12.09
C CYS A 210 -3.49 8.62 11.83
N PRO A 211 -3.85 9.62 10.99
CA PRO A 211 -5.24 9.81 10.58
C PRO A 211 -5.80 8.54 9.91
N ASP A 212 -7.06 8.22 10.15
CA ASP A 212 -7.78 7.15 9.44
C ASP A 212 -8.26 7.68 8.09
N PRO A 213 -7.65 7.28 6.96
CA PRO A 213 -7.96 7.85 5.65
C PRO A 213 -9.29 7.32 5.09
N ILE A 214 -9.84 6.25 5.67
CA ILE A 214 -11.09 5.61 5.22
C ILE A 214 -12.27 6.25 5.93
N ARG A 215 -12.18 6.41 7.26
CA ARG A 215 -13.25 7.03 8.04
C ARG A 215 -13.19 8.56 8.02
N GLY A 216 -12.01 9.14 7.81
CA GLY A 216 -11.80 10.58 7.73
C GLY A 216 -12.01 11.33 9.05
N GLU A 217 -12.21 12.65 8.93
CA GLU A 217 -12.45 13.58 10.04
C GLU A 217 -11.39 13.47 11.15
N ASN A 218 -11.81 13.27 12.40
CA ASN A 218 -10.93 13.15 13.56
C ASN A 218 -10.53 11.70 13.86
N HIS A 219 -10.94 10.71 13.06
CA HIS A 219 -10.68 9.31 13.34
C HIS A 219 -9.23 8.91 13.06
N VAL A 220 -8.75 7.85 13.72
CA VAL A 220 -7.33 7.50 13.74
C VAL A 220 -7.08 6.01 13.61
N LEU A 221 -5.96 5.66 13.00
CA LEU A 221 -5.36 4.33 13.08
C LEU A 221 -4.32 4.35 14.21
N VAL A 222 -4.31 3.27 15.00
CA VAL A 222 -3.43 3.08 16.16
C VAL A 222 -2.72 1.75 15.96
N LEU A 223 -1.49 1.79 15.45
CA LEU A 223 -0.65 0.60 15.39
C LEU A 223 -0.14 0.28 16.78
N CYS A 224 -0.29 -0.98 17.16
CA CYS A 224 0.09 -1.50 18.47
C CYS A 224 1.16 -2.58 18.35
N GLU A 225 2.07 -2.58 19.31
CA GLU A 225 2.84 -3.78 19.63
C GLU A 225 2.04 -4.66 20.60
N VAL A 226 2.40 -5.94 20.66
CA VAL A 226 1.75 -6.92 21.55
C VAL A 226 2.64 -7.19 22.75
N LEU A 227 2.05 -7.13 23.94
CA LEU A 227 2.68 -7.47 25.22
C LEU A 227 1.91 -8.61 25.90
N ASN A 228 2.60 -9.36 26.75
CA ASN A 228 2.04 -10.32 27.68
C ASN A 228 1.24 -9.60 28.80
N PRO A 229 0.40 -10.31 29.58
CA PRO A 229 -0.31 -9.74 30.73
C PRO A 229 0.58 -9.05 31.77
N ASP A 230 1.83 -9.49 31.92
CA ASP A 230 2.82 -8.90 32.81
C ASP A 230 3.53 -7.67 32.19
N SER A 231 3.04 -7.18 31.06
CA SER A 231 3.58 -6.08 30.26
C SER A 231 4.96 -6.34 29.63
N THR A 232 5.46 -7.57 29.67
CA THR A 232 6.66 -7.94 28.90
C THR A 232 6.34 -8.06 27.41
N PRO A 233 7.29 -7.82 26.50
CA PRO A 233 7.07 -8.01 25.06
C PRO A 233 6.66 -9.46 24.74
N HIS A 234 5.58 -9.63 23.99
CA HIS A 234 5.16 -10.95 23.53
C HIS A 234 6.22 -11.56 22.60
N GLU A 235 6.37 -12.89 22.55
CA GLU A 235 7.42 -13.55 21.76
C GLU A 235 7.36 -13.23 20.24
N THR A 236 6.15 -13.00 19.75
CA THR A 236 5.84 -12.60 18.36
C THR A 236 6.10 -11.11 18.09
N ASN A 237 6.42 -10.30 19.12
CA ASN A 237 6.70 -8.88 18.96
C ASN A 237 8.12 -8.68 18.41
N THR A 238 8.24 -8.68 17.08
CA THR A 238 9.48 -8.46 16.33
C THR A 238 9.91 -7.00 16.31
N ARG A 239 8.95 -6.06 16.38
CA ARG A 239 9.21 -4.62 16.49
C ARG A 239 10.12 -4.30 17.68
N ARG A 240 9.83 -4.90 18.85
CA ARG A 240 10.64 -4.71 20.06
C ARG A 240 12.08 -5.18 19.89
N LYS A 241 12.30 -6.29 19.16
CA LYS A 241 13.63 -6.85 18.90
C LYS A 241 14.54 -5.92 18.10
N ILE A 242 14.00 -5.00 17.29
CA ILE A 242 14.81 -3.94 16.67
C ILE A 242 15.27 -2.95 17.74
N GLN A 243 14.35 -2.50 18.58
CA GLN A 243 14.62 -1.45 19.56
C GLN A 243 15.80 -1.82 20.46
N ASP A 244 15.92 -3.09 20.82
CA ASP A 244 17.01 -3.65 21.63
C ASP A 244 18.40 -3.54 20.97
N ILE A 245 18.47 -3.38 19.63
CA ILE A 245 19.74 -3.26 18.90
C ILE A 245 20.10 -1.82 18.51
N LEU A 246 19.22 -0.85 18.76
CA LEU A 246 19.44 0.58 18.44
C LEU A 246 20.27 1.29 19.53
N SER A 247 21.53 0.87 19.70
CA SER A 247 22.49 1.56 20.59
C SER A 247 22.83 2.97 20.05
N PRO A 248 23.41 3.88 20.88
CA PRO A 248 23.80 5.22 20.44
C PRO A 248 24.66 5.23 19.16
N ASP A 249 25.61 4.30 19.03
CA ASP A 249 26.46 4.18 17.84
C ASP A 249 25.67 3.76 16.59
N VAL A 250 24.69 2.86 16.74
CA VAL A 250 23.79 2.45 15.64
C VAL A 250 22.88 3.59 15.21
N LEU A 251 22.38 4.38 16.18
CA LEU A 251 21.56 5.55 15.90
C LEU A 251 22.37 6.65 15.19
N ALA A 252 23.66 6.81 15.52
CA ALA A 252 24.55 7.77 14.88
C ALA A 252 24.82 7.48 13.39
N GLU A 253 24.67 6.23 12.97
CA GLU A 253 24.74 5.84 11.55
C GLU A 253 23.49 6.22 10.74
N GLU A 254 22.45 6.79 11.37
CA GLU A 254 21.25 7.34 10.69
C GLU A 254 20.73 6.41 9.58
N THR A 255 20.53 5.14 9.92
CA THR A 255 20.13 4.11 8.94
C THR A 255 18.79 4.45 8.29
N LEU A 256 18.72 4.31 6.97
CA LEU A 256 17.50 4.54 6.18
C LEU A 256 17.17 3.31 5.35
N PHE A 257 15.87 3.04 5.27
CA PHE A 257 15.28 1.90 4.58
C PHE A 257 14.21 2.35 3.59
N GLY A 258 14.14 1.68 2.44
CA GLY A 258 13.04 1.77 1.49
C GLY A 258 12.57 0.36 1.11
N PHE A 259 11.30 0.05 1.32
CA PHE A 259 10.71 -1.24 0.96
C PHE A 259 9.90 -1.14 -0.33
N GLU A 260 10.15 -2.05 -1.25
CA GLU A 260 9.40 -2.27 -2.49
C GLU A 260 8.47 -3.46 -2.26
N GLN A 261 7.23 -3.21 -1.81
CA GLN A 261 6.28 -4.26 -1.47
C GLN A 261 5.50 -4.70 -2.70
N GLU A 262 5.83 -5.87 -3.24
CA GLU A 262 5.03 -6.50 -4.28
C GLU A 262 3.87 -7.31 -3.67
N TYR A 263 2.78 -7.45 -4.42
CA TYR A 263 1.61 -8.25 -4.05
C TYR A 263 0.83 -8.68 -5.28
N THR A 264 0.06 -9.76 -5.15
CA THR A 264 -0.80 -10.26 -6.23
C THR A 264 -2.27 -10.23 -5.83
N MET A 265 -3.13 -9.76 -6.74
CA MET A 265 -4.56 -9.64 -6.52
C MET A 265 -5.31 -10.91 -6.93
N PHE A 266 -6.31 -11.28 -6.13
CA PHE A 266 -7.21 -12.40 -6.38
C PHE A 266 -8.66 -11.93 -6.29
N ASN A 267 -9.52 -12.51 -7.12
CA ASN A 267 -10.97 -12.33 -7.03
C ASN A 267 -11.59 -13.23 -5.95
N LYS A 268 -12.90 -13.05 -5.70
CA LYS A 268 -13.68 -13.86 -4.73
C LYS A 268 -13.69 -15.36 -5.01
N ALA A 269 -13.44 -15.76 -6.27
CA ALA A 269 -13.34 -17.16 -6.67
C ALA A 269 -11.92 -17.73 -6.50
N CYS A 270 -11.03 -17.02 -5.79
CA CYS A 270 -9.66 -17.45 -5.53
C CYS A 270 -8.83 -17.62 -6.81
N LYS A 271 -9.13 -16.85 -7.85
CA LYS A 271 -8.34 -16.77 -9.10
C LYS A 271 -7.62 -15.44 -9.17
N VAL A 272 -6.47 -15.40 -9.84
CA VAL A 272 -5.74 -14.15 -10.05
C VAL A 272 -6.64 -13.14 -10.74
N TYR A 273 -6.68 -11.93 -10.21
CA TYR A 273 -7.58 -10.89 -10.67
C TYR A 273 -7.22 -10.45 -12.10
N GLY A 274 -8.21 -10.42 -12.99
CA GLY A 274 -8.02 -10.08 -14.41
C GLY A 274 -7.66 -11.27 -15.31
N TRP A 275 -7.44 -12.46 -14.77
CA TRP A 275 -7.16 -13.65 -15.59
C TRP A 275 -8.44 -14.21 -16.21
N PRO A 276 -8.37 -14.79 -17.43
CA PRO A 276 -9.53 -15.39 -18.08
C PRO A 276 -10.02 -16.64 -17.33
N GLU A 277 -11.32 -16.87 -17.35
CA GLU A 277 -11.90 -18.08 -16.77
C GLU A 277 -11.37 -19.34 -17.46
N GLY A 278 -10.88 -20.30 -16.67
CA GLY A 278 -10.40 -21.59 -17.19
C GLY A 278 -9.08 -21.54 -17.96
N GLY A 279 -8.37 -20.41 -17.97
CA GLY A 279 -7.14 -20.26 -18.74
C GLY A 279 -6.11 -19.30 -18.14
N PHE A 280 -5.13 -18.94 -18.97
CA PHE A 280 -4.05 -18.02 -18.65
C PHE A 280 -4.14 -16.79 -19.55
N PRO A 281 -3.71 -15.60 -19.08
CA PRO A 281 -3.55 -14.44 -19.94
C PRO A 281 -2.39 -14.63 -20.93
N HIS A 282 -2.13 -13.62 -21.77
CA HIS A 282 -0.93 -13.59 -22.61
C HIS A 282 0.36 -13.76 -21.78
N PRO A 283 1.46 -14.26 -22.37
CA PRO A 283 2.76 -14.33 -21.71
C PRO A 283 3.20 -12.97 -21.16
N GLN A 284 4.02 -13.00 -20.11
CA GLN A 284 4.56 -11.80 -19.47
C GLN A 284 5.35 -10.93 -20.47
N GLY A 285 5.26 -9.61 -20.30
CA GLY A 285 5.85 -8.64 -21.23
C GLY A 285 5.06 -7.32 -21.28
N PRO A 286 3.79 -7.33 -21.72
CA PRO A 286 3.01 -6.10 -21.88
C PRO A 286 2.47 -5.51 -20.57
N PHE A 287 2.59 -6.21 -19.44
CA PHE A 287 1.92 -5.85 -18.18
C PHE A 287 2.73 -4.87 -17.32
N TYR A 288 4.07 -5.04 -17.25
CA TYR A 288 4.93 -4.18 -16.43
C TYR A 288 4.81 -2.71 -16.85
N CYS A 289 4.43 -1.85 -15.90
CA CYS A 289 4.13 -0.43 -16.17
C CYS A 289 3.14 -0.20 -17.33
N GLY A 290 2.28 -1.17 -17.62
CA GLY A 290 1.33 -1.12 -18.73
C GLY A 290 0.24 -0.06 -18.57
N VAL A 291 -0.45 0.23 -19.68
CA VAL A 291 -1.64 1.08 -19.76
C VAL A 291 -2.60 0.45 -20.77
N GLY A 292 -3.89 0.40 -20.45
CA GLY A 292 -4.91 -0.26 -21.27
C GLY A 292 -5.62 -1.38 -20.51
N LEU A 293 -6.84 -1.70 -20.95
CA LEU A 293 -7.69 -2.73 -20.33
C LEU A 293 -7.08 -4.13 -20.50
N GLU A 294 -6.31 -4.32 -21.56
CA GLU A 294 -5.60 -5.54 -21.95
C GLU A 294 -4.34 -5.81 -21.11
N ALA A 295 -3.80 -4.78 -20.43
CA ALA A 295 -2.52 -4.84 -19.76
C ALA A 295 -2.59 -4.63 -18.24
N VAL A 296 -3.65 -3.98 -17.73
CA VAL A 296 -3.69 -3.52 -16.34
C VAL A 296 -4.98 -3.93 -15.65
N TYR A 297 -4.84 -4.62 -14.52
CA TYR A 297 -5.96 -5.14 -13.74
C TYR A 297 -5.91 -4.61 -12.30
N GLY A 298 -7.02 -4.06 -11.80
CA GLY A 298 -7.14 -3.65 -10.39
C GLY A 298 -6.65 -2.24 -10.05
N ARG A 299 -6.24 -1.43 -11.04
CA ARG A 299 -5.77 -0.04 -10.83
C ARG A 299 -6.65 0.81 -9.89
N PRO A 300 -7.99 0.77 -9.93
CA PRO A 300 -8.82 1.56 -9.00
C PRO A 300 -8.53 1.29 -7.52
N LEU A 301 -8.24 0.03 -7.14
CA LEU A 301 -7.84 -0.30 -5.77
C LEU A 301 -6.44 0.27 -5.46
N VAL A 302 -5.50 0.17 -6.41
CA VAL A 302 -4.12 0.65 -6.23
C VAL A 302 -4.07 2.15 -6.03
N GLU A 303 -4.80 2.91 -6.85
CA GLU A 303 -4.88 4.38 -6.72
C GLU A 303 -5.54 4.76 -5.39
N ALA A 304 -6.64 4.08 -5.01
CA ALA A 304 -7.30 4.31 -3.72
C ALA A 304 -6.40 4.00 -2.53
N HIS A 305 -5.58 2.94 -2.63
CA HIS A 305 -4.59 2.57 -1.62
C HIS A 305 -3.47 3.59 -1.51
N MET A 306 -2.91 4.05 -2.64
CA MET A 306 -1.90 5.10 -2.67
C MET A 306 -2.42 6.39 -2.02
N ASP A 307 -3.62 6.83 -2.42
CA ASP A 307 -4.27 8.01 -1.84
C ASP A 307 -4.50 7.87 -0.33
N ALA A 308 -4.89 6.68 0.12
CA ALA A 308 -5.09 6.42 1.54
C ALA A 308 -3.77 6.48 2.32
N CYS A 309 -2.68 5.93 1.76
CA CYS A 309 -1.35 6.02 2.36
C CYS A 309 -0.87 7.47 2.47
N ILE A 310 -1.05 8.27 1.41
CA ILE A 310 -0.73 9.71 1.40
C ILE A 310 -1.53 10.45 2.48
N LYS A 311 -2.85 10.24 2.54
CA LYS A 311 -3.74 10.89 3.53
C LYS A 311 -3.42 10.49 4.97
N ALA A 312 -2.99 9.25 5.19
CA ALA A 312 -2.51 8.78 6.48
C ALA A 312 -1.11 9.32 6.84
N GLY A 313 -0.41 9.99 5.92
CA GLY A 313 0.94 10.50 6.15
C GLY A 313 2.02 9.41 6.15
N LEU A 314 1.72 8.24 5.59
CA LEU A 314 2.73 7.20 5.40
C LEU A 314 3.72 7.65 4.32
N LYS A 315 4.98 7.25 4.46
CA LYS A 315 6.07 7.60 3.53
C LYS A 315 6.02 6.77 2.24
N ILE A 316 4.87 6.73 1.57
CA ILE A 316 4.74 6.13 0.25
C ILE A 316 5.47 6.98 -0.79
N SER A 317 6.35 6.36 -1.57
CA SER A 317 7.18 7.04 -2.57
C SER A 317 6.76 6.75 -4.01
N GLY A 318 6.00 5.67 -4.23
CA GLY A 318 5.48 5.33 -5.55
C GLY A 318 4.65 4.05 -5.58
N ILE A 319 4.13 3.76 -6.77
CA ILE A 319 3.44 2.52 -7.14
C ILE A 319 3.80 2.17 -8.59
N ASN A 320 3.74 0.89 -8.94
CA ASN A 320 3.79 0.43 -10.34
C ASN A 320 3.04 -0.89 -10.53
N ALA A 321 2.55 -1.12 -11.75
CA ALA A 321 2.09 -2.43 -12.17
C ALA A 321 3.30 -3.33 -12.40
N GLU A 322 3.24 -4.55 -11.87
CA GLU A 322 4.34 -5.51 -11.94
C GLU A 322 4.29 -6.40 -13.18
N VAL A 323 5.32 -7.24 -13.33
CA VAL A 323 5.51 -8.11 -14.51
C VAL A 323 4.37 -9.12 -14.70
N MET A 324 3.87 -9.71 -13.61
CA MET A 324 2.77 -10.67 -13.68
C MET A 324 1.42 -9.92 -13.76
N PRO A 325 0.49 -10.30 -14.66
CA PRO A 325 -0.81 -9.65 -14.75
C PRO A 325 -1.62 -9.84 -13.45
N GLY A 326 -2.05 -8.72 -12.86
CA GLY A 326 -2.71 -8.70 -11.55
C GLY A 326 -1.75 -8.58 -10.36
N GLN A 327 -0.45 -8.45 -10.62
CA GLN A 327 0.59 -8.13 -9.64
C GLN A 327 0.89 -6.63 -9.66
N TRP A 328 1.17 -6.07 -8.49
CA TRP A 328 1.48 -4.66 -8.28
C TRP A 328 2.53 -4.49 -7.21
N GLU A 329 3.13 -3.30 -7.18
CA GLU A 329 4.08 -2.87 -6.18
C GLU A 329 3.69 -1.50 -5.60
N PHE A 330 3.95 -1.30 -4.31
CA PHE A 330 4.04 0.02 -3.70
C PHE A 330 5.35 0.17 -2.93
N GLN A 331 5.91 1.37 -2.89
CA GLN A 331 7.18 1.64 -2.21
C GLN A 331 6.98 2.51 -0.96
N ILE A 332 7.56 2.10 0.17
CA ILE A 332 7.58 2.86 1.44
C ILE A 332 9.01 3.23 1.79
N GLY A 333 9.29 4.53 1.99
CA GLY A 333 10.58 5.06 2.43
C GLY A 333 11.05 6.26 1.61
N PRO A 334 12.22 6.85 1.95
CA PRO A 334 13.15 6.40 2.98
C PRO A 334 12.69 6.73 4.41
N ALA A 335 12.86 5.79 5.34
CA ALA A 335 12.50 5.94 6.74
C ALA A 335 13.47 5.21 7.67
N GLY A 336 13.48 5.57 8.96
CA GLY A 336 14.26 4.86 9.98
C GLY A 336 13.73 3.43 10.23
N PRO A 337 14.47 2.56 10.94
CA PRO A 337 14.16 1.13 11.02
C PRO A 337 12.83 0.77 11.68
N LEU A 338 12.40 1.53 12.70
CA LEU A 338 11.08 1.34 13.31
C LEU A 338 9.98 1.96 12.46
N GLU A 339 10.18 3.19 12.00
CA GLU A 339 9.20 3.95 11.21
C GLU A 339 8.87 3.26 9.88
N VAL A 340 9.86 2.71 9.18
CA VAL A 340 9.62 1.97 7.92
C VAL A 340 8.75 0.75 8.16
N GLY A 341 8.99 0.01 9.25
CA GLY A 341 8.18 -1.15 9.62
C GLY A 341 6.77 -0.74 9.99
N ASP A 342 6.61 0.30 10.82
CA ASP A 342 5.31 0.85 11.21
C ASP A 342 4.49 1.26 9.96
N HIS A 343 5.13 1.95 9.01
CA HIS A 343 4.48 2.39 7.76
C HIS A 343 4.16 1.25 6.80
N VAL A 344 5.07 0.28 6.61
CA VAL A 344 4.80 -0.89 5.76
C VAL A 344 3.63 -1.70 6.31
N MET A 345 3.60 -1.95 7.62
CA MET A 345 2.50 -2.70 8.23
C MET A 345 1.15 -1.99 8.04
N LEU A 346 1.08 -0.67 8.28
CA LEU A 346 -0.16 0.07 8.04
C LEU A 346 -0.53 0.15 6.55
N ALA A 347 0.45 0.26 5.66
CA ALA A 347 0.20 0.23 4.21
C ALA A 347 -0.38 -1.12 3.78
N ARG A 348 0.14 -2.24 4.30
CA ARG A 348 -0.45 -3.57 4.09
C ARG A 348 -1.88 -3.61 4.63
N TRP A 349 -2.13 -3.12 5.85
CA TRP A 349 -3.48 -3.12 6.45
C TRP A 349 -4.48 -2.35 5.59
N LEU A 350 -4.10 -1.14 5.14
CA LEU A 350 -4.92 -0.32 4.26
C LEU A 350 -5.23 -1.01 2.93
N LEU A 351 -4.25 -1.70 2.33
CA LEU A 351 -4.44 -2.44 1.08
C LEU A 351 -5.52 -3.52 1.24
N HIS A 352 -5.45 -4.30 2.32
CA HIS A 352 -6.47 -5.31 2.60
C HIS A 352 -7.82 -4.68 2.91
N ARG A 353 -7.83 -3.66 3.79
CA ARG A 353 -9.08 -3.03 4.23
C ARG A 353 -9.82 -2.37 3.08
N LEU A 354 -9.12 -1.74 2.14
CA LEU A 354 -9.73 -1.21 0.92
C LEU A 354 -10.13 -2.34 -0.04
N GLY A 355 -9.29 -3.37 -0.19
CA GLY A 355 -9.57 -4.54 -1.04
C GLY A 355 -10.90 -5.22 -0.72
N GLU A 356 -11.33 -5.24 0.55
CA GLU A 356 -12.65 -5.71 0.98
C GLU A 356 -13.80 -5.04 0.21
N ASP A 357 -13.74 -3.71 0.04
CA ASP A 357 -14.79 -2.92 -0.63
C ASP A 357 -14.80 -3.15 -2.14
N PHE A 358 -13.65 -3.49 -2.74
CA PHE A 358 -13.52 -3.87 -4.14
C PHE A 358 -13.79 -5.36 -4.40
N GLY A 359 -13.94 -6.18 -3.36
CA GLY A 359 -14.03 -7.63 -3.48
C GLY A 359 -12.75 -8.29 -4.02
N ILE A 360 -11.59 -7.67 -3.76
CA ILE A 360 -10.27 -8.12 -4.18
C ILE A 360 -9.48 -8.53 -2.94
N THR A 361 -8.92 -9.74 -2.96
CA THR A 361 -7.98 -10.21 -1.94
C THR A 361 -6.56 -10.03 -2.46
N CYS A 362 -5.73 -9.26 -1.76
CA CYS A 362 -4.29 -9.22 -2.04
C CYS A 362 -3.58 -10.33 -1.27
N THR A 363 -2.51 -10.89 -1.84
CA THR A 363 -1.60 -11.84 -1.16
C THR A 363 -0.17 -11.37 -1.30
N PHE A 364 0.62 -11.61 -0.24
CA PHE A 364 2.07 -11.41 -0.20
C PHE A 364 2.83 -12.73 -0.37
N GLU A 365 2.17 -13.79 -0.83
CA GLU A 365 2.84 -15.07 -1.06
C GLU A 365 4.00 -14.93 -2.06
N PRO A 366 5.23 -15.43 -1.77
CA PRO A 366 6.41 -15.20 -2.60
C PRO A 366 6.29 -15.74 -4.02
N LYS A 367 5.46 -16.77 -4.21
CA LYS A 367 5.21 -17.42 -5.50
C LYS A 367 3.72 -17.80 -5.59
N PRO A 368 2.84 -16.85 -5.92
CA PRO A 368 1.39 -17.05 -5.86
C PRO A 368 0.88 -17.95 -6.99
N MET A 369 1.63 -18.06 -8.09
CA MET A 369 1.34 -18.95 -9.21
C MET A 369 2.59 -19.75 -9.59
N GLU A 370 2.41 -21.05 -9.82
CA GLU A 370 3.46 -21.92 -10.34
C GLU A 370 3.72 -21.68 -11.83
N GLY A 371 4.88 -22.10 -12.31
CA GLY A 371 5.30 -21.96 -13.70
C GLY A 371 6.05 -20.66 -13.99
N ASP A 372 5.96 -20.22 -15.25
CA ASP A 372 6.74 -19.12 -15.84
C ASP A 372 6.14 -17.72 -15.54
N TRP A 373 5.62 -17.55 -14.32
CA TRP A 373 5.09 -16.28 -13.81
C TRP A 373 6.04 -15.72 -12.75
N ASN A 374 6.20 -14.41 -12.67
CA ASN A 374 7.04 -13.79 -11.66
C ASN A 374 6.55 -14.13 -10.24
N GLY A 375 7.49 -14.16 -9.29
CA GLY A 375 7.15 -14.21 -7.87
C GLY A 375 7.00 -12.80 -7.30
N ALA A 376 6.64 -12.72 -6.01
CA ALA A 376 6.46 -11.46 -5.29
C ALA A 376 7.59 -11.22 -4.27
N GLY A 377 8.31 -10.11 -4.43
CA GLY A 377 9.40 -9.67 -3.56
C GLY A 377 9.01 -8.59 -2.54
N ALA A 378 9.91 -8.36 -1.59
CA ALA A 378 9.92 -7.15 -0.75
C ALA A 378 11.33 -6.54 -0.80
N HIS A 379 11.79 -6.06 -1.97
CA HIS A 379 13.16 -5.56 -2.08
C HIS A 379 13.40 -4.45 -1.06
N THR A 380 14.53 -4.51 -0.37
CA THR A 380 14.84 -3.58 0.71
C THR A 380 16.07 -2.77 0.35
N ASN A 381 15.84 -1.51 0.05
CA ASN A 381 16.87 -0.49 -0.12
C ASN A 381 17.40 -0.08 1.26
N TYR A 382 18.72 -0.09 1.45
CA TYR A 382 19.36 0.16 2.73
C TYR A 382 20.58 1.08 2.58
N SER A 383 20.69 2.07 3.47
CA SER A 383 21.88 2.90 3.59
C SER A 383 22.14 3.31 5.03
N THR A 384 23.41 3.62 5.32
CA THR A 384 23.82 4.36 6.51
C THR A 384 24.30 5.75 6.10
N LYS A 385 24.50 6.64 7.08
CA LYS A 385 25.10 7.96 6.87
C LYS A 385 26.39 7.85 6.08
N THR A 386 27.28 6.97 6.52
CA THR A 386 28.58 6.71 5.88
C THR A 386 28.43 6.25 4.42
N MET A 387 27.40 5.48 4.08
CA MET A 387 27.14 5.07 2.69
C MET A 387 26.68 6.23 1.80
N ARG A 388 26.00 7.23 2.37
CA ARG A 388 25.44 8.38 1.65
C ARG A 388 26.45 9.53 1.49
N GLU A 389 27.54 9.53 2.25
CA GLU A 389 28.60 10.53 2.19
C GLU A 389 29.60 10.27 1.04
N GLU A 390 30.49 11.22 0.78
CA GLU A 390 31.46 11.15 -0.30
C GLU A 390 32.40 9.93 -0.14
N GLY A 391 32.55 9.13 -1.21
CA GLY A 391 33.28 7.87 -1.14
C GLY A 391 32.54 6.71 -0.45
N GLY A 392 31.26 6.89 -0.12
CA GLY A 392 30.41 5.92 0.58
C GLY A 392 30.24 4.57 -0.12
N ILE A 393 30.59 4.45 -1.40
CA ILE A 393 30.64 3.17 -2.12
C ILE A 393 31.54 2.13 -1.43
N LYS A 394 32.60 2.56 -0.74
CA LYS A 394 33.45 1.67 0.05
C LYS A 394 32.67 1.04 1.22
N ALA A 395 31.86 1.84 1.90
CA ALA A 395 31.00 1.36 2.99
C ALA A 395 29.92 0.41 2.46
N ILE A 396 29.38 0.68 1.26
CA ILE A 396 28.44 -0.23 0.58
C ILE A 396 29.09 -1.58 0.31
N HIS A 397 30.29 -1.61 -0.28
CA HIS A 397 31.01 -2.87 -0.54
C HIS A 397 31.34 -3.63 0.75
N ALA A 398 31.77 -2.93 1.81
CA ALA A 398 32.03 -3.54 3.10
C ALA A 398 30.75 -4.18 3.72
N ALA A 399 29.61 -3.49 3.62
CA ALA A 399 28.34 -4.04 4.07
C ALA A 399 27.92 -5.28 3.26
N ILE A 400 28.09 -5.26 1.94
CA ILE A 400 27.83 -6.42 1.05
C ILE A 400 28.71 -7.61 1.45
N GLU A 401 29.98 -7.38 1.75
CA GLU A 401 30.89 -8.45 2.20
C GLU A 401 30.39 -9.08 3.51
N LYS A 402 29.98 -8.27 4.49
CA LYS A 402 29.40 -8.76 5.75
C LYS A 402 28.10 -9.56 5.51
N LEU A 403 27.21 -9.05 4.65
CA LEU A 403 25.96 -9.72 4.28
C LEU A 403 26.19 -11.06 3.59
N SER A 404 27.25 -11.19 2.78
CA SER A 404 27.60 -12.45 2.11
C SER A 404 27.90 -13.57 3.11
N LYS A 405 28.58 -13.24 4.22
CA LYS A 405 28.96 -14.19 5.28
C LYS A 405 27.77 -14.66 6.10
N LYS A 406 26.66 -13.91 6.08
CA LYS A 406 25.43 -14.19 6.82
C LYS A 406 24.25 -14.55 5.92
N HIS A 407 24.51 -14.92 4.66
CA HIS A 407 23.47 -15.17 3.67
C HIS A 407 22.39 -16.17 4.13
N ALA A 408 22.80 -17.36 4.60
CA ALA A 408 21.87 -18.40 5.05
C ALA A 408 21.04 -17.95 6.28
N GLU A 409 21.64 -17.20 7.20
CA GLU A 409 20.97 -16.67 8.38
C GLU A 409 19.87 -15.68 7.97
N HIS A 410 20.16 -14.75 7.05
CA HIS A 410 19.17 -13.83 6.49
C HIS A 410 18.06 -14.56 5.74
N ILE A 411 18.40 -15.52 4.86
CA ILE A 411 17.41 -16.28 4.08
C ILE A 411 16.40 -16.98 4.99
N SER A 412 16.84 -17.55 6.13
CA SER A 412 15.95 -18.19 7.10
C SER A 412 14.89 -17.26 7.71
N GLN A 413 15.10 -15.95 7.62
CA GLN A 413 14.24 -14.91 8.19
C GLN A 413 13.50 -14.10 7.11
N TYR A 414 13.74 -14.37 5.83
CA TYR A 414 13.32 -13.53 4.70
C TYR A 414 12.02 -13.98 4.03
N GLY A 415 11.10 -14.53 4.83
CA GLY A 415 9.77 -14.94 4.42
C GLY A 415 9.65 -16.44 4.12
N LEU A 416 8.52 -17.03 4.53
CA LEU A 416 8.22 -18.45 4.30
C LEU A 416 7.85 -18.70 2.84
N GLY A 417 8.35 -19.79 2.26
CA GLY A 417 8.05 -20.17 0.87
C GLY A 417 8.96 -19.51 -0.18
N ASN A 418 9.98 -18.78 0.26
CA ASN A 418 10.87 -18.01 -0.60
C ASN A 418 11.72 -18.90 -1.54
N GLU A 419 11.89 -20.19 -1.23
CA GLU A 419 12.54 -21.18 -2.09
C GLU A 419 11.83 -21.38 -3.44
N ARG A 420 10.50 -21.13 -3.48
CA ARG A 420 9.71 -21.18 -4.72
C ARG A 420 9.92 -19.94 -5.59
N ARG A 421 10.41 -18.85 -5.00
CA ARG A 421 10.68 -17.57 -5.67
C ARG A 421 12.14 -17.47 -6.12
N LEU A 422 13.08 -17.61 -5.19
CA LEU A 422 14.53 -17.46 -5.38
C LEU A 422 15.16 -18.66 -6.09
N THR A 423 14.84 -18.82 -7.36
CA THR A 423 15.25 -19.97 -8.16
C THR A 423 16.46 -19.70 -9.06
N GLY A 424 16.85 -18.42 -9.22
CA GLY A 424 17.82 -17.99 -10.23
C GLY A 424 17.18 -17.55 -11.56
N LYS A 425 15.85 -17.69 -11.67
CA LYS A 425 15.04 -17.21 -12.80
C LYS A 425 14.20 -16.00 -12.38
N HIS A 426 13.55 -15.34 -13.34
CA HIS A 426 12.61 -14.24 -13.09
C HIS A 426 13.20 -13.12 -12.21
N GLU A 427 14.38 -12.61 -12.59
CA GLU A 427 15.02 -11.49 -11.89
C GLU A 427 15.36 -11.76 -10.41
N THR A 428 15.70 -13.00 -10.08
CA THR A 428 16.17 -13.39 -8.74
C THR A 428 17.47 -14.17 -8.79
N ALA A 429 18.25 -14.09 -7.71
CA ALA A 429 19.33 -15.05 -7.46
C ALA A 429 18.78 -16.38 -6.95
N ASN A 430 19.56 -17.45 -7.08
CA ASN A 430 19.24 -18.73 -6.44
C ASN A 430 19.34 -18.62 -4.91
N ILE A 431 18.40 -19.22 -4.18
CA ILE A 431 18.30 -19.14 -2.72
C ILE A 431 19.56 -19.59 -1.96
N ASN A 432 20.39 -20.45 -2.55
CA ASN A 432 21.60 -20.97 -1.93
C ASN A 432 22.86 -20.21 -2.35
N THR A 433 22.75 -19.25 -3.28
CA THR A 433 23.88 -18.52 -3.85
C THR A 433 23.80 -17.05 -3.50
N PHE A 434 24.83 -16.52 -2.84
CA PHE A 434 24.99 -15.09 -2.67
C PHE A 434 25.73 -14.50 -3.87
N LYS A 435 25.10 -13.52 -4.54
CA LYS A 435 25.71 -12.74 -5.63
C LYS A 435 25.47 -11.26 -5.38
N SER A 436 26.44 -10.42 -5.71
CA SER A 436 26.25 -8.96 -5.77
C SER A 436 26.76 -8.39 -7.09
N GLY A 437 26.17 -7.29 -7.54
CA GLY A 437 26.56 -6.66 -8.80
C GLY A 437 25.97 -5.27 -9.01
N VAL A 438 26.64 -4.47 -9.84
CA VAL A 438 26.14 -3.17 -10.29
C VAL A 438 25.09 -3.39 -11.37
N ALA A 439 23.91 -2.79 -11.20
CA ALA A 439 22.78 -2.92 -12.12
C ALA A 439 22.33 -4.37 -12.42
N ASP A 440 22.75 -5.35 -11.61
CA ASP A 440 22.45 -6.76 -11.82
C ASP A 440 21.17 -7.15 -11.08
N ARG A 441 20.05 -7.25 -11.80
CA ARG A 441 18.76 -7.67 -11.23
C ARG A 441 18.74 -9.15 -10.83
N GLY A 442 19.64 -9.98 -11.37
CA GLY A 442 19.78 -11.40 -11.00
C GLY A 442 20.69 -11.62 -9.79
N ALA A 443 21.21 -10.56 -9.18
CA ALA A 443 22.01 -10.63 -7.96
C ALA A 443 21.13 -10.69 -6.71
N SER A 444 21.70 -11.21 -5.62
CA SER A 444 21.08 -11.17 -4.30
C SER A 444 21.06 -9.74 -3.74
N ILE A 445 22.19 -9.03 -3.87
CA ILE A 445 22.31 -7.61 -3.56
C ILE A 445 22.68 -6.85 -4.82
N ARG A 446 21.90 -5.84 -5.17
CA ARG A 446 22.17 -4.95 -6.30
C ARG A 446 22.69 -3.61 -5.81
N ILE A 447 23.71 -3.10 -6.48
CA ILE A 447 24.10 -1.68 -6.38
C ILE A 447 23.44 -0.96 -7.56
N PRO A 448 22.55 0.01 -7.33
CA PRO A 448 21.95 0.78 -8.42
C PRO A 448 23.01 1.47 -9.29
N LEU A 449 22.72 1.61 -10.58
CA LEU A 449 23.68 2.24 -11.51
C LEU A 449 24.02 3.68 -11.09
N GLY A 450 23.02 4.48 -10.69
CA GLY A 450 23.23 5.84 -10.20
C GLY A 450 24.17 5.89 -9.00
N VAL A 451 23.98 4.99 -8.02
CA VAL A 451 24.86 4.85 -6.85
C VAL A 451 26.30 4.52 -7.24
N SER A 452 26.49 3.59 -8.20
CA SER A 452 27.82 3.24 -8.68
C SER A 452 28.51 4.37 -9.42
N LEU A 453 27.76 5.20 -10.17
CA LEU A 453 28.30 6.34 -10.91
C LEU A 453 28.63 7.51 -9.97
N GLU A 454 27.79 7.75 -8.97
CA GLU A 454 27.99 8.81 -7.97
C GLU A 454 29.00 8.44 -6.88
N GLY A 455 29.33 7.15 -6.72
CA GLY A 455 30.27 6.68 -5.70
C GLY A 455 29.74 6.73 -4.27
N LYS A 456 28.42 6.87 -4.09
CA LYS A 456 27.72 6.91 -2.79
C LYS A 456 26.22 6.66 -2.96
N GLY A 457 25.53 6.30 -1.88
CA GLY A 457 24.09 6.09 -1.86
C GLY A 457 23.65 4.91 -0.99
N TYR A 458 23.08 3.87 -1.64
CA TYR A 458 22.43 2.75 -0.97
C TYR A 458 22.66 1.42 -1.72
N LEU A 459 22.42 0.30 -1.03
CA LEU A 459 22.31 -1.03 -1.64
C LEU A 459 20.85 -1.49 -1.67
N GLU A 460 20.52 -2.40 -2.58
CA GLU A 460 19.19 -3.02 -2.69
C GLU A 460 19.32 -4.52 -2.39
N ASP A 461 18.76 -4.98 -1.26
CA ASP A 461 18.65 -6.40 -0.93
C ASP A 461 17.40 -6.99 -1.58
N ARG A 462 17.59 -7.84 -2.60
CA ARG A 462 16.51 -8.43 -3.41
C ARG A 462 16.01 -9.77 -2.88
N ARG A 463 16.61 -10.26 -1.79
CA ARG A 463 16.31 -11.57 -1.20
C ARG A 463 15.02 -11.64 -0.37
N PRO A 464 14.55 -10.58 0.32
CA PRO A 464 13.31 -10.67 1.09
C PRO A 464 12.11 -10.96 0.19
N ALA A 465 11.25 -11.88 0.60
CA ALA A 465 10.00 -12.14 -0.08
C ALA A 465 8.90 -11.14 0.32
N ALA A 466 7.83 -11.08 -0.48
CA ALA A 466 6.71 -10.17 -0.22
C ALA A 466 6.08 -10.33 1.19
N ASN A 467 6.02 -11.55 1.73
CA ASN A 467 5.46 -11.86 3.07
C ASN A 467 6.46 -11.71 4.22
N VAL A 468 7.59 -11.05 4.00
CA VAL A 468 8.58 -10.86 5.06
C VAL A 468 8.08 -9.86 6.10
N ASP A 469 8.41 -10.06 7.36
CA ASP A 469 8.24 -9.06 8.40
C ASP A 469 9.26 -7.91 8.20
N PRO A 470 8.82 -6.65 7.97
CA PRO A 470 9.72 -5.52 7.72
C PRO A 470 10.60 -5.19 8.94
N TYR A 471 10.14 -5.49 10.15
CA TYR A 471 10.95 -5.31 11.36
C TYR A 471 12.12 -6.30 11.39
N VAL A 472 11.87 -7.55 10.99
CA VAL A 472 12.91 -8.58 10.95
C VAL A 472 14.00 -8.22 9.95
N VAL A 473 13.64 -7.79 8.74
CA VAL A 473 14.63 -7.40 7.72
C VAL A 473 15.48 -6.22 8.20
N SER A 474 14.85 -5.17 8.74
CA SER A 474 15.56 -3.99 9.23
C SER A 474 16.54 -4.36 10.35
N ARG A 475 16.10 -5.21 11.30
CA ARG A 475 16.95 -5.74 12.37
C ARG A 475 18.15 -6.51 11.84
N MET A 476 17.92 -7.43 10.90
CA MET A 476 18.96 -8.29 10.33
C MET A 476 20.01 -7.48 9.57
N LEU A 477 19.59 -6.48 8.79
CA LEU A 477 20.49 -5.59 8.06
C LEU A 477 21.36 -4.78 9.02
N ILE A 478 20.78 -4.16 10.05
CA ILE A 478 21.54 -3.40 11.07
C ILE A 478 22.51 -4.30 11.81
N GLN A 479 22.04 -5.44 12.32
CA GLN A 479 22.85 -6.37 13.11
C GLN A 479 24.09 -6.82 12.32
N THR A 480 23.91 -7.22 11.06
CA THR A 480 25.00 -7.73 10.23
C THR A 480 25.95 -6.64 9.75
N THR A 481 25.47 -5.44 9.44
CA THR A 481 26.31 -4.39 8.84
C THR A 481 27.01 -3.51 9.87
N LEU A 482 26.38 -3.27 11.03
CA LEU A 482 26.86 -2.31 12.04
C LEU A 482 27.36 -2.94 13.35
N LYS A 483 26.84 -4.10 13.77
CA LYS A 483 27.21 -4.71 15.07
C LYS A 483 28.17 -5.89 14.96
N ASN A 484 28.23 -6.55 13.81
CA ASN A 484 29.03 -7.74 13.57
C ASN A 484 30.26 -7.49 12.70
#